data_AF-A0A6B3HUM1-F1
#
_entry.id   AF-A0A6B3HUM1-F1
#
_cell.length_a   1.000
_cell.length_b   1.000
_cell.length_c   1.000
_cell.angle_alpha   90.00
_cell.angle_beta   90.00
_cell.angle_gamma   90.00
#
_symmetry.space_group_name_H-M   'P 1'
#
loop_
_entity.id
_entity.type
_entity.pdbx_description
1 polymer ?
#
loop_
_entity_poly.entity_id
_entity_poly.type
_entity_poly.pdbx_seq_one_letter_code
_entity_poly.pdbx_strand_id
1 'polypeptide(L)'
;MRTPNLPDSGFAPDGPLDVYATSITAADVAAMESFLAARLDEVGARYQATAPETRIAQSLYETAGFQLDQLNDTLTPSPDRDTLLERLNLWNGLVHALQPWRGTPGHDGARWRLISWTSELAQAQARRRSAQRQGTT
;
A
#
# COMPACT_ATOMS: atom_id res chain seq x y z
N MET A 1 3.89 -33.96 -5.19
CA MET A 1 3.38 -32.80 -4.41
C MET A 1 3.62 -31.56 -5.25
N ARG A 2 2.55 -30.95 -5.78
CA ARG A 2 2.63 -29.68 -6.53
C ARG A 2 2.77 -28.54 -5.52
N THR A 3 3.82 -27.73 -5.67
CA THR A 3 3.90 -26.39 -5.10
C THR A 3 2.67 -25.59 -5.53
N PRO A 4 1.98 -24.87 -4.63
CA PRO A 4 0.90 -23.99 -5.03
C PRO A 4 1.49 -22.82 -5.81
N ASN A 5 1.04 -22.66 -7.06
CA ASN A 5 1.26 -21.46 -7.85
C ASN A 5 0.59 -20.28 -7.10
N LEU A 6 1.40 -19.42 -6.49
CA LEU A 6 0.97 -18.08 -6.13
C LEU A 6 0.61 -17.35 -7.43
N PRO A 7 -0.54 -16.65 -7.52
CA PRO A 7 -0.88 -15.87 -8.70
C PRO A 7 0.15 -14.76 -8.88
N ASP A 8 0.52 -14.48 -10.13
CA ASP A 8 1.44 -13.42 -10.53
C ASP A 8 1.21 -12.16 -9.69
N SER A 9 2.11 -11.96 -8.75
CA SER A 9 2.11 -10.83 -7.83
C SER A 9 2.15 -9.58 -8.69
N GLY A 10 1.05 -8.80 -8.67
CA GLY A 10 0.88 -7.56 -9.42
C GLY A 10 1.78 -6.43 -8.91
N PHE A 11 3.08 -6.68 -8.86
CA PHE A 11 4.10 -5.69 -8.55
C PHE A 11 4.08 -4.62 -9.63
N ALA A 12 4.04 -3.35 -9.20
CA ALA A 12 4.42 -2.24 -10.06
C ALA A 12 5.90 -2.43 -10.49
N PRO A 13 6.31 -1.94 -11.67
CA PRO A 13 7.69 -2.11 -12.14
C PRO A 13 8.71 -1.50 -11.15
N ASP A 14 9.91 -2.05 -11.04
CA ASP A 14 10.96 -1.46 -10.20
C ASP A 14 11.33 -0.05 -10.70
N GLY A 15 11.46 0.90 -9.78
CA GLY A 15 11.77 2.30 -10.10
C GLY A 15 12.29 3.05 -8.88
N PRO A 16 12.78 4.29 -9.07
CA PRO A 16 13.41 5.04 -8.00
C PRO A 16 12.36 5.46 -6.95
N LEU A 17 12.81 5.52 -5.68
CA LEU A 17 11.99 5.72 -4.49
C LEU A 17 11.09 6.97 -4.59
N ASP A 18 11.67 8.06 -5.09
CA ASP A 18 11.02 9.35 -5.32
C ASP A 18 9.83 9.25 -6.29
N VAL A 19 9.99 8.61 -7.45
CA VAL A 19 8.94 8.49 -8.48
C VAL A 19 7.72 7.75 -7.93
N TYR A 20 7.92 6.70 -7.15
CA TYR A 20 6.82 5.90 -6.63
C TYR A 20 6.15 6.49 -5.41
N ALA A 21 6.92 6.94 -4.44
CA ALA A 21 6.37 7.55 -3.24
C ALA A 21 5.64 8.87 -3.56
N THR A 22 6.09 9.64 -4.57
CA THR A 22 5.37 10.85 -5.02
C THR A 22 4.13 10.55 -5.85
N SER A 23 3.97 9.32 -6.35
CA SER A 23 2.76 8.92 -7.06
C SER A 23 1.56 8.71 -6.13
N ILE A 24 1.79 8.54 -4.82
CA ILE A 24 0.74 8.46 -3.80
C ILE A 24 0.26 9.88 -3.48
N THR A 25 -1.06 10.09 -3.54
CA THR A 25 -1.68 11.40 -3.40
C THR A 25 -2.70 11.41 -2.26
N ALA A 26 -3.06 12.60 -1.78
CA ALA A 26 -4.11 12.76 -0.78
C ALA A 26 -5.47 12.24 -1.28
N ALA A 27 -5.71 12.28 -2.60
CA ALA A 27 -6.91 11.71 -3.19
C ALA A 27 -6.97 10.19 -3.05
N ASP A 28 -5.82 9.50 -3.08
CA ASP A 28 -5.78 8.05 -2.87
C ASP A 28 -6.10 7.70 -1.42
N VAL A 29 -5.56 8.48 -0.47
CA VAL A 29 -5.84 8.32 0.96
C VAL A 29 -7.33 8.52 1.23
N ALA A 30 -7.91 9.61 0.72
CA ALA A 30 -9.34 9.90 0.86
C ALA A 30 -10.23 8.83 0.21
N ALA A 31 -9.79 8.24 -0.90
CA ALA A 31 -10.51 7.15 -1.56
C ALA A 31 -10.51 5.86 -0.72
N MET A 32 -9.38 5.51 -0.10
CA MET A 32 -9.29 4.36 0.83
C MET A 32 -10.16 4.58 2.07
N GLU A 33 -10.12 5.78 2.66
CA GLU A 33 -10.94 6.16 3.80
C GLU A 33 -12.44 6.03 3.47
N SER A 34 -12.86 6.63 2.35
CA SER A 34 -14.25 6.57 1.89
C SER A 34 -14.72 5.14 1.66
N PHE A 35 -13.85 4.28 1.12
CA PHE A 35 -14.15 2.86 0.94
C PHE A 35 -14.35 2.15 2.27
N LEU A 36 -13.46 2.34 3.24
CA LEU A 36 -13.57 1.75 4.57
C LEU A 36 -14.81 2.24 5.32
N ALA A 37 -15.13 3.53 5.23
CA ALA A 37 -16.33 4.11 5.81
C ALA A 37 -17.60 3.45 5.24
N ALA A 38 -17.66 3.25 3.93
CA ALA A 38 -18.76 2.54 3.29
C ALA A 38 -18.89 1.08 3.76
N ARG A 39 -17.77 0.39 4.07
CA ARG A 39 -17.82 -0.97 4.66
C ARG A 39 -18.33 -0.96 6.09
N LEU A 40 -17.94 0.04 6.88
CA LEU A 40 -18.43 0.21 8.25
C LEU A 40 -19.95 0.48 8.26
N ASP A 41 -20.43 1.34 7.36
CA ASP A 41 -21.87 1.63 7.20
C ASP A 41 -22.68 0.37 6.84
N GLU A 42 -22.15 -0.48 5.95
CA GLU A 42 -22.79 -1.76 5.61
C GLU A 42 -22.92 -2.70 6.81
N VAL A 43 -21.90 -2.75 7.68
CA VAL A 43 -21.96 -3.52 8.94
C VAL A 43 -23.00 -2.92 9.88
N GLY A 44 -22.99 -1.58 10.05
CA GLY A 44 -23.94 -0.87 10.90
C GLY A 44 -25.40 -0.99 10.45
N ALA A 45 -25.64 -1.12 9.14
CA ALA A 45 -26.98 -1.37 8.59
C ALA A 45 -27.49 -2.79 8.88
N ARG A 46 -26.57 -3.75 9.07
CA ARG A 46 -26.89 -5.18 9.24
C ARG A 46 -26.93 -5.63 10.70
N TYR A 47 -26.09 -5.04 11.55
CA TYR A 47 -25.90 -5.47 12.93
C TYR A 47 -26.18 -4.33 13.90
N GLN A 48 -26.60 -4.68 15.13
CA GLN A 48 -26.75 -3.69 16.19
C GLN A 48 -25.39 -3.12 16.60
N ALA A 49 -25.35 -1.88 17.12
CA ALA A 49 -24.11 -1.22 17.53
C ALA A 49 -23.31 -2.01 18.59
N THR A 50 -23.98 -2.79 19.43
CA THR A 50 -23.34 -3.61 20.48
C THR A 50 -22.89 -4.99 20.01
N ALA A 51 -23.23 -5.38 18.78
CA ALA A 51 -22.83 -6.66 18.22
C ALA A 51 -21.29 -6.75 18.10
N PRO A 52 -20.69 -7.92 18.35
CA PRO A 52 -19.25 -8.11 18.19
C PRO A 52 -18.74 -7.68 16.81
N GLU A 53 -19.49 -7.96 15.75
CA GLU A 53 -19.14 -7.60 14.37
C GLU A 53 -18.99 -6.09 14.19
N THR A 54 -19.95 -5.31 14.71
CA THR A 54 -19.90 -3.85 14.65
C THR A 54 -18.71 -3.30 15.43
N ARG A 55 -18.42 -3.86 16.61
CA ARG A 55 -17.26 -3.46 17.41
C ARG A 55 -15.94 -3.76 16.71
N ILE A 56 -15.82 -4.94 16.10
CA ILE A 56 -14.63 -5.33 15.33
C ILE A 56 -14.46 -4.40 14.14
N ALA A 57 -15.52 -4.15 13.37
CA ALA A 57 -15.48 -3.26 12.21
C ALA A 57 -15.06 -1.84 12.62
N GLN A 58 -15.62 -1.31 13.72
CA GLN A 58 -15.24 0.00 14.26
C GLN A 58 -13.77 0.05 14.67
N SER A 59 -13.28 -0.94 15.43
CA SER A 59 -11.87 -0.97 15.84
C SER A 59 -10.91 -1.06 14.65
N LEU A 60 -11.28 -1.81 13.60
CA LEU A 60 -10.49 -1.88 12.36
C LEU A 60 -10.51 -0.56 11.60
N TYR A 61 -11.68 0.10 11.53
CA TYR A 61 -11.82 1.41 10.91
C TYR A 61 -10.96 2.46 11.61
N GLU A 62 -11.00 2.52 12.95
CA GLU A 62 -10.18 3.46 13.73
C GLU A 62 -8.69 3.19 13.59
N THR A 63 -8.29 1.91 13.59
CA THR A 63 -6.87 1.52 13.40
C THR A 63 -6.38 1.92 12.00
N ALA A 64 -7.20 1.71 10.97
CA ALA A 64 -6.87 2.13 9.61
C ALA A 64 -6.88 3.66 9.47
N GLY A 65 -7.82 4.35 10.13
CA GLY A 65 -7.89 5.81 10.18
C GLY A 65 -6.60 6.43 10.70
N PHE A 66 -6.06 5.91 11.79
CA PHE A 66 -4.76 6.34 12.31
C PHE A 66 -3.61 6.16 11.29
N GLN A 67 -3.60 5.04 10.55
CA GLN A 67 -2.59 4.81 9.50
C GLN A 67 -2.79 5.72 8.28
N LEU A 68 -4.04 6.05 7.93
CA LEU A 68 -4.37 6.97 6.85
C LEU A 68 -3.96 8.40 7.20
N ASP A 69 -4.18 8.83 8.44
CA ASP A 69 -3.71 10.13 8.95
C ASP A 69 -2.19 10.23 8.88
N GLN A 70 -1.48 9.21 9.40
CA GLN A 70 -0.01 9.13 9.28
C GLN A 70 0.45 9.18 7.83
N LEU A 71 -0.21 8.45 6.93
CA LEU A 71 0.14 8.46 5.52
C LEU A 71 -0.04 9.87 4.93
N ASN A 72 -1.13 10.56 5.27
CA ASN A 72 -1.40 11.91 4.82
C ASN A 72 -0.35 12.91 5.34
N ASP A 73 0.08 12.76 6.59
CA ASP A 73 1.14 13.58 7.19
C ASP A 73 2.47 13.42 6.45
N THR A 74 2.74 12.26 5.84
CA THR A 74 3.94 12.09 5.00
C THR A 74 3.84 12.81 3.65
N LEU A 75 2.67 13.28 3.20
CA LEU A 75 2.45 13.89 1.88
C LEU A 75 2.91 15.36 1.78
N THR A 76 3.95 15.73 2.53
CA THR A 76 4.48 17.09 2.57
C THR A 76 5.16 17.50 1.26
N PRO A 77 5.23 18.81 0.96
CA PRO A 77 6.06 19.33 -0.13
C PRO A 77 7.55 19.09 0.16
N SER A 78 8.27 18.53 -0.82
CA SER A 78 9.73 18.24 -0.71
C SER A 78 10.12 17.33 0.47
N PRO A 79 9.57 16.10 0.55
CA PRO A 79 9.86 15.17 1.63
C PRO A 79 11.33 14.71 1.58
N ASP A 80 11.92 14.45 2.74
CA ASP A 80 13.20 13.76 2.81
C ASP A 80 13.07 12.26 2.52
N ARG A 81 14.21 11.57 2.47
CA ARG A 81 14.26 10.16 2.14
C ARG A 81 13.48 9.29 3.14
N ASP A 82 13.61 9.57 4.42
CA ASP A 82 13.00 8.74 5.47
C ASP A 82 11.48 8.89 5.43
N THR A 83 10.98 10.11 5.17
CA THR A 83 9.57 10.40 4.93
C THR A 83 9.03 9.62 3.71
N LEU A 84 9.81 9.53 2.62
CA LEU A 84 9.41 8.74 1.44
C LEU A 84 9.34 7.24 1.74
N LEU A 85 10.24 6.72 2.58
CA LEU A 85 10.23 5.31 3.00
C LEU A 85 9.04 5.00 3.91
N GLU A 86 8.77 5.87 4.88
CA GLU A 86 7.61 5.77 5.75
C GLU A 86 6.32 5.79 4.94
N ARG A 87 6.19 6.73 3.99
CA ARG A 87 5.06 6.80 3.06
C ARG A 87 4.80 5.48 2.34
N LEU A 88 5.85 4.85 1.77
CA LEU A 88 5.71 3.56 1.09
C LEU A 88 5.33 2.43 2.04
N ASN A 89 5.87 2.41 3.25
CA ASN A 89 5.55 1.39 4.25
C ASN A 89 4.09 1.49 4.70
N LEU A 90 3.61 2.69 4.99
CA LEU A 90 2.22 2.96 5.35
C LEU A 90 1.26 2.58 4.21
N TRP A 91 1.57 3.01 2.99
CA TRP A 91 0.80 2.63 1.80
C TRP A 91 0.72 1.11 1.62
N ASN A 92 1.85 0.42 1.66
CA ASN A 92 1.88 -1.03 1.49
C ASN A 92 1.17 -1.76 2.63
N GLY A 93 1.27 -1.27 3.86
CA GLY A 93 0.52 -1.79 5.01
C GLY A 93 -0.99 -1.70 4.80
N LEU A 94 -1.48 -0.54 4.41
CA LEU A 94 -2.90 -0.30 4.11
C LEU A 94 -3.38 -1.16 2.93
N VAL A 95 -2.65 -1.16 1.81
CA VAL A 95 -2.99 -2.01 0.65
C VAL A 95 -3.01 -3.49 1.02
N HIS A 96 -2.07 -3.96 1.84
CA HIS A 96 -2.06 -5.34 2.31
C HIS A 96 -3.31 -5.65 3.15
N ALA A 97 -3.67 -4.78 4.08
CA ALA A 97 -4.88 -4.92 4.90
C ALA A 97 -6.17 -4.91 4.07
N LEU A 98 -6.18 -4.20 2.94
CA LEU A 98 -7.31 -4.13 2.01
C LEU A 98 -7.40 -5.32 1.04
N GLN A 99 -6.38 -6.18 0.93
CA GLN A 99 -6.39 -7.29 -0.02
C GLN A 99 -7.60 -8.24 0.07
N PRO A 100 -8.16 -8.57 1.25
CA PRO A 100 -9.35 -9.40 1.34
C PRO A 100 -10.57 -8.83 0.61
N TRP A 101 -10.57 -7.52 0.33
CA TRP A 101 -11.66 -6.82 -0.36
C TRP A 101 -11.49 -6.76 -1.89
N ARG A 102 -10.43 -7.36 -2.43
CA ARG A 102 -10.18 -7.34 -3.87
C ARG A 102 -11.35 -7.93 -4.65
N GLY A 103 -11.86 -7.18 -5.63
CA GLY A 103 -12.99 -7.59 -6.47
C GLY A 103 -14.36 -7.27 -5.88
N THR A 104 -14.42 -6.67 -4.68
CA THR A 104 -15.67 -6.13 -4.12
C THR A 104 -15.98 -4.75 -4.72
N PRO A 105 -17.26 -4.35 -4.81
CA PRO A 105 -17.63 -3.02 -5.29
C PRO A 105 -16.95 -1.91 -4.49
N GLY A 106 -16.38 -0.92 -5.20
CA GLY A 106 -15.68 0.22 -4.62
C GLY A 106 -14.18 0.02 -4.36
N HIS A 107 -13.68 -1.22 -4.37
CA HIS A 107 -12.25 -1.47 -4.20
C HIS A 107 -11.48 -1.22 -5.52
N ASP A 108 -10.53 -0.28 -5.52
CA ASP A 108 -9.69 0.00 -6.70
C ASP A 108 -8.41 -0.85 -6.70
N GLY A 109 -8.50 -2.08 -7.22
CA GLY A 109 -7.35 -2.98 -7.29
C GLY A 109 -6.30 -2.63 -8.35
N ALA A 110 -6.60 -1.72 -9.27
CA ALA A 110 -5.62 -1.23 -10.24
C ALA A 110 -4.72 -0.17 -9.59
N ARG A 111 -5.31 0.68 -8.76
CA ARG A 111 -4.61 1.73 -8.03
C ARG A 111 -3.95 1.24 -6.75
N TRP A 112 -4.68 0.49 -5.92
CA TRP A 112 -4.24 0.02 -4.60
C TRP A 112 -3.42 -1.27 -4.73
N ARG A 113 -2.17 -1.10 -5.17
CA ARG A 113 -1.21 -2.19 -5.36
C ARG A 113 0.04 -1.96 -4.51
N LEU A 114 0.66 -3.07 -4.10
CA LEU A 114 1.93 -3.03 -3.39
C LEU A 114 3.00 -2.44 -4.30
N ILE A 115 3.76 -1.51 -3.74
CA ILE A 115 4.85 -0.83 -4.43
C ILE A 115 6.17 -1.37 -3.89
N SER A 116 6.91 -2.03 -4.76
CA SER A 116 8.30 -2.41 -4.51
C SER A 116 9.22 -1.29 -4.97
N TRP A 117 10.25 -1.02 -4.19
CA TRP A 117 11.32 -0.10 -4.58
C TRP A 117 12.67 -0.80 -4.41
N THR A 118 13.57 -0.61 -5.37
CA THR A 118 14.94 -1.11 -5.24
C THR A 118 15.79 -0.11 -4.47
N SER A 119 16.43 -0.56 -3.38
CA SER A 119 17.35 0.29 -2.64
C SER A 119 18.49 0.78 -3.52
N GLU A 120 18.93 2.02 -3.33
CA GLU A 120 20.08 2.57 -4.07
C GLU A 120 21.33 1.69 -3.94
N LEU A 121 21.49 1.02 -2.80
CA LEU A 121 22.56 0.05 -2.59
C LEU A 121 22.41 -1.16 -3.53
N ALA A 122 21.20 -1.70 -3.67
CA ALA A 122 20.90 -2.79 -4.58
C ALA A 122 21.05 -2.36 -6.05
N GLN A 123 20.64 -1.15 -6.40
CA GLN A 123 20.85 -0.57 -7.74
C GLN A 123 22.34 -0.36 -8.04
N ALA A 124 23.11 0.17 -7.09
CA ALA A 124 24.56 0.36 -7.22
C ALA A 124 25.29 -0.99 -7.36
N GLN A 125 24.90 -2.00 -6.59
CA GLN A 125 25.42 -3.36 -6.71
C GLN A 125 25.02 -4.03 -8.03
N ALA A 126 23.80 -3.80 -8.53
CA ALA A 126 23.38 -4.28 -9.84
C ALA A 126 24.22 -3.62 -10.96
N ARG A 127 24.42 -2.30 -10.92
CA ARG A 127 25.28 -1.57 -11.87
C ARG A 127 26.72 -2.08 -11.85
N ARG A 128 27.31 -2.30 -10.66
CA ARG A 128 28.65 -2.87 -10.51
C ARG A 128 28.76 -4.27 -11.11
N ARG A 129 27.79 -5.14 -10.86
CA ARG A 129 27.74 -6.51 -11.43
C ARG A 129 27.62 -6.48 -12.95
N SER A 130 26.80 -5.59 -13.50
CA SER A 130 26.65 -5.43 -14.95
C SER A 130 27.92 -4.90 -15.60
N ALA A 131 28.59 -3.91 -14.98
CA ALA A 131 29.86 -3.38 -15.46
C ALA A 131 30.98 -4.44 -15.42
N GLN A 132 31.06 -5.26 -14.37
CA GLN A 132 32.02 -6.37 -14.30
C GLN A 132 31.82 -7.41 -15.41
N ARG A 133 30.56 -7.71 -15.77
CA ARG A 133 30.25 -8.64 -16.87
C ARG A 133 30.56 -8.09 -18.26
N GLN A 134 30.54 -6.77 -18.43
CA GLN A 134 30.84 -6.12 -19.72
C GLN A 134 32.35 -5.87 -19.92
N GLY A 135 33.13 -5.76 -18.84
CA GLY A 135 34.59 -5.62 -18.89
C GLY A 135 35.39 -6.92 -18.98
N THR A 136 34.75 -8.06 -19.24
CA THR A 136 35.39 -9.38 -19.38
C THR A 136 35.45 -9.89 -20.83
N THR A 137 35.70 -8.98 -21.78
CA THR A 137 35.98 -9.29 -23.19
C THR A 137 37.35 -8.73 -23.55
#